data_AF-A0A8T4ZRD3-F1
#
_entry.id   AF-A0A8T4ZRD3-F1
#
_cell.length_a   1.000
_cell.length_b   1.000
_cell.length_c   1.000
_cell.angle_alpha   90.00
_cell.angle_beta   90.00
_cell.angle_gamma   90.00
#
_symmetry.space_group_name_H-M   'P 1'
#
loop_
_entity.id
_entity.type
_entity.pdbx_description
1 polymer ?
#
loop_
_entity_poly.entity_id
_entity_poly.type
_entity_poly.pdbx_seq_one_letter_code
_entity_poly.pdbx_strand_id
1 'polypeptide(L)'
;MLALAKRNAEARRIENMTEAAEYVLVQTLLKLVADSGYYHTREIREEMEKMFDREEKWLTSEWVGRALKRLGFQNKRRVGSGIQYFLTRESVEDLAARLGIEPEGAEHKITIAEGKKRGREGTCEVCGVETNKCYVRGGRLVWLCDRCLADWEGNL
;
A
#
# COMPACT_ATOMS: atom_id res chain seq x y z
N MET A 1 -43.77 24.74 -3.29
CA MET A 1 -42.96 23.96 -2.33
C MET A 1 -42.51 22.57 -2.83
N LEU A 2 -43.25 21.90 -3.74
CA LEU A 2 -42.86 20.56 -4.26
C LEU A 2 -41.52 20.52 -5.04
N ALA A 3 -41.15 21.60 -5.72
CA ALA A 3 -39.89 21.65 -6.48
C ALA A 3 -38.64 21.62 -5.59
N LEU A 4 -38.71 22.18 -4.38
CA LEU A 4 -37.60 22.18 -3.42
C LEU A 4 -37.41 20.79 -2.81
N ALA A 5 -38.51 20.12 -2.46
CA ALA A 5 -38.48 18.76 -1.94
C ALA A 5 -37.87 17.75 -2.94
N LYS A 6 -38.21 17.87 -4.24
CA LYS A 6 -37.61 17.03 -5.29
C LYS A 6 -36.12 17.29 -5.45
N ARG A 7 -35.67 18.56 -5.49
CA ARG A 7 -34.24 18.89 -5.59
C ARG A 7 -33.44 18.37 -4.40
N ASN A 8 -33.96 18.52 -3.18
CA ASN A 8 -33.27 18.01 -1.98
C ASN A 8 -33.19 16.48 -1.96
N ALA A 9 -34.22 15.78 -2.44
CA ALA A 9 -34.19 14.33 -2.56
C ALA A 9 -33.18 13.86 -3.62
N GLU A 10 -33.08 14.56 -4.75
CA GLU A 10 -32.09 14.30 -5.80
C GLU A 10 -30.66 14.53 -5.29
N ALA A 11 -30.43 15.67 -4.62
CA ALA A 11 -29.12 16.02 -4.06
C ALA A 11 -28.64 14.97 -3.06
N ARG A 12 -29.50 14.57 -2.10
CA ARG A 12 -29.17 13.51 -1.12
C ARG A 12 -28.89 12.17 -1.79
N ARG A 13 -29.61 11.81 -2.86
CA ARG A 13 -29.33 10.59 -3.62
C ARG A 13 -27.96 10.65 -4.28
N ILE A 14 -27.60 11.78 -4.89
CA ILE A 14 -26.31 11.98 -5.54
C ILE A 14 -25.18 11.96 -4.51
N GLU A 15 -25.37 12.61 -3.35
CA GLU A 15 -24.43 12.61 -2.22
C GLU A 15 -24.19 11.18 -1.73
N ASN A 16 -25.25 10.45 -1.36
CA ASN A 16 -25.14 9.07 -0.89
C ASN A 16 -24.45 8.14 -1.92
N MET A 17 -24.77 8.28 -3.21
CA MET A 17 -24.13 7.49 -4.26
C MET A 17 -22.65 7.85 -4.43
N THR A 18 -22.30 9.13 -4.29
CA THR A 18 -20.91 9.59 -4.41
C THR A 18 -20.09 9.13 -3.21
N GLU A 19 -20.64 9.23 -2.00
CA GLU A 19 -20.02 8.74 -0.76
C GLU A 19 -19.77 7.23 -0.82
N ALA A 20 -20.77 6.45 -1.25
CA ALA A 20 -20.62 5.01 -1.43
C ALA A 20 -19.57 4.65 -2.49
N ALA A 21 -19.53 5.39 -3.60
CA ALA A 21 -18.54 5.17 -4.64
C ALA A 21 -17.12 5.57 -4.20
N GLU A 22 -16.97 6.66 -3.45
CA GLU A 22 -15.70 7.09 -2.87
C GLU A 22 -15.20 6.10 -1.81
N TYR A 23 -16.10 5.52 -1.02
CA TYR A 23 -15.77 4.43 -0.10
C TYR A 23 -15.13 3.24 -0.84
N VAL A 24 -15.78 2.76 -1.90
CA VAL A 24 -15.25 1.65 -2.72
C VAL A 24 -13.90 2.04 -3.34
N LEU A 25 -13.75 3.27 -3.83
CA LEU A 25 -12.47 3.74 -4.37
C LEU A 25 -11.35 3.66 -3.33
N VAL A 26 -11.59 4.11 -2.10
CA VAL A 26 -10.58 4.05 -1.04
C VAL A 26 -10.22 2.61 -0.69
N GLN A 27 -11.19 1.71 -0.61
CA GLN A 27 -10.93 0.28 -0.43
C GLN A 27 -10.09 -0.30 -1.56
N THR A 28 -10.38 0.05 -2.82
CA THR A 28 -9.58 -0.38 -3.98
C THR A 28 -8.14 0.16 -3.88
N LEU A 29 -7.97 1.43 -3.51
CA LEU A 29 -6.64 2.03 -3.35
C LEU A 29 -5.82 1.35 -2.25
N LEU A 30 -6.44 0.98 -1.12
CA LEU A 30 -5.79 0.24 -0.04
C LEU A 30 -5.27 -1.13 -0.51
N LYS A 31 -6.00 -1.79 -1.42
CA LYS A 31 -5.59 -3.07 -2.01
C LYS A 31 -4.51 -2.91 -3.08
N LEU A 32 -4.59 -1.86 -3.89
CA LEU A 32 -3.72 -1.66 -5.06
C LEU A 32 -2.37 -1.01 -4.72
N VAL A 33 -2.35 -0.08 -3.77
CA VAL A 33 -1.15 0.71 -3.43
C VAL A 33 -0.32 -0.02 -2.37
N ALA A 34 0.48 -0.98 -2.83
CA ALA A 34 1.47 -1.65 -1.98
C ALA A 34 2.74 -0.80 -1.79
N ASP A 35 3.23 -0.19 -2.88
CA ASP A 35 4.45 0.61 -2.90
C ASP A 35 4.16 2.07 -3.27
N SER A 36 5.09 2.96 -2.93
CA SER A 36 5.00 4.37 -3.32
C SER A 36 5.35 4.52 -4.80
N GLY A 37 4.38 4.95 -5.62
CA GLY A 37 4.55 4.92 -7.07
C GLY A 37 3.54 5.72 -7.85
N TYR A 38 3.71 5.71 -9.18
CA TYR A 38 2.78 6.33 -10.11
C TYR A 38 1.79 5.29 -10.63
N TYR A 39 0.51 5.50 -10.33
CA TYR A 39 -0.58 4.62 -10.74
C TYR A 39 -1.42 5.28 -11.84
N HIS A 40 -1.76 4.50 -12.86
CA HIS A 40 -2.59 5.04 -13.94
C HIS A 40 -4.05 5.10 -13.50
N THR A 41 -4.73 6.19 -13.86
CA THR A 41 -6.16 6.35 -13.56
C THR A 41 -7.01 5.23 -14.19
N ARG A 42 -6.50 4.65 -15.29
CA ARG A 42 -7.09 3.48 -15.95
C ARG A 42 -6.97 2.21 -15.11
N GLU A 43 -5.80 1.94 -14.55
CA GLU A 43 -5.55 0.76 -13.71
C GLU A 43 -6.45 0.78 -12.47
N ILE A 44 -6.55 1.95 -11.81
CA ILE A 44 -7.42 2.14 -10.65
C ILE A 44 -8.89 1.88 -11.03
N ARG A 45 -9.34 2.35 -12.20
CA ARG A 45 -10.69 2.09 -12.70
C ARG A 45 -10.93 0.59 -12.93
N GLU A 46 -10.01 -0.08 -13.60
CA GLU A 46 -10.12 -1.52 -13.91
C GLU A 46 -10.12 -2.37 -12.63
N GLU A 47 -9.33 -2.03 -11.61
CA GLU A 47 -9.39 -2.72 -10.31
C GLU A 47 -10.68 -2.42 -9.53
N MET A 48 -11.20 -1.21 -9.66
CA MET A 48 -12.47 -0.83 -9.05
C MET A 48 -13.65 -1.54 -9.74
N GLU A 49 -13.60 -1.73 -11.06
CA GLU A 49 -14.59 -2.50 -11.83
C GLU A 49 -14.69 -3.95 -11.33
N LYS A 50 -13.58 -4.58 -10.93
CA LYS A 50 -13.58 -5.95 -10.38
C LYS A 50 -14.30 -6.09 -9.05
N MET A 51 -14.48 -5.01 -8.30
CA MET A 51 -15.23 -5.00 -7.04
C MET A 51 -16.74 -5.01 -7.29
N PHE A 52 -17.19 -4.76 -8.53
CA PHE A 52 -18.59 -4.80 -8.92
C PHE A 52 -18.88 -6.05 -9.75
N ASP A 53 -19.99 -6.74 -9.45
CA ASP A 53 -20.45 -7.89 -10.25
C ASP A 53 -20.98 -7.49 -11.64
N ARG A 54 -21.17 -6.19 -11.88
CA ARG A 54 -21.68 -5.63 -13.13
C ARG A 54 -20.92 -4.38 -13.53
N GLU A 55 -20.85 -4.15 -14.84
CA GLU A 55 -20.30 -2.91 -15.39
C GLU A 55 -21.18 -1.71 -15.03
N GLU A 56 -20.61 -0.80 -14.26
CA GLU A 56 -21.26 0.44 -13.86
C GLU A 56 -20.90 1.58 -14.83
N LYS A 57 -21.89 2.07 -15.61
CA LYS A 57 -21.67 3.11 -16.64
C LYS A 57 -21.14 4.45 -16.08
N TRP A 58 -21.32 4.70 -14.79
CA TRP A 58 -20.83 5.92 -14.13
C TRP A 58 -19.33 5.84 -13.78
N LEU A 59 -18.76 4.63 -13.70
CA LEU A 59 -17.36 4.41 -13.34
C LEU A 59 -16.46 4.65 -14.56
N THR A 60 -16.03 5.90 -14.70
CA THR A 60 -15.14 6.33 -15.79
C THR A 60 -13.80 6.76 -15.23
N SER A 61 -12.74 6.72 -16.06
CA SER A 61 -11.42 7.24 -15.66
C SER A 61 -11.48 8.73 -15.32
N GLU A 62 -12.40 9.49 -15.90
CA GLU A 62 -12.65 10.87 -15.53
C GLU A 62 -13.25 10.99 -14.13
N TRP A 63 -14.23 10.13 -13.80
CA TRP A 63 -14.81 10.08 -12.46
C TRP A 63 -13.74 9.77 -11.41
N VAL A 64 -12.90 8.75 -11.64
CA VAL A 64 -11.79 8.39 -10.73
C VAL A 64 -10.84 9.58 -10.56
N GLY A 65 -10.46 10.25 -11.64
CA GLY A 65 -9.59 11.43 -11.56
C GLY A 65 -10.21 12.61 -10.78
N ARG A 66 -11.53 12.81 -10.88
CA ARG A 66 -12.25 13.83 -10.11
C ARG A 66 -12.36 13.44 -8.64
N ALA A 67 -12.67 12.17 -8.35
CA ALA A 67 -12.74 11.63 -6.99
C ALA A 67 -11.38 11.75 -6.29
N LEU A 68 -10.29 11.32 -6.93
CA LEU A 68 -8.93 11.48 -6.39
C LEU A 68 -8.60 12.94 -6.06
N LYS A 69 -9.01 13.88 -6.92
CA LYS A 69 -8.84 15.31 -6.65
C LYS A 69 -9.65 15.79 -5.44
N ARG A 70 -10.89 15.30 -5.26
CA ARG A 70 -11.73 15.63 -4.10
C ARG A 70 -11.16 15.07 -2.79
N LEU A 71 -10.61 13.86 -2.85
CA LEU A 71 -9.99 13.18 -1.70
C LEU A 71 -8.65 13.78 -1.27
N GLY A 72 -8.08 14.69 -2.08
CA GLY A 72 -6.88 15.46 -1.75
C GLY A 72 -5.62 15.02 -2.50
N PHE A 73 -5.70 14.06 -3.42
CA PHE A 73 -4.55 13.66 -4.24
C PHE A 73 -4.29 14.68 -5.35
N GLN A 74 -3.22 15.44 -5.21
CA GLN A 74 -2.86 16.52 -6.14
C GLN A 74 -1.68 16.18 -7.05
N ASN A 75 -0.77 15.32 -6.59
CA ASN A 75 0.40 14.93 -7.36
C ASN A 75 0.02 14.03 -8.52
N LYS A 76 -0.06 14.62 -9.71
CA LYS A 76 -0.33 13.91 -10.96
C LYS A 76 0.57 14.38 -12.08
N ARG A 77 0.85 13.48 -13.00
CA ARG A 77 1.57 13.77 -14.25
C ARG A 77 0.77 13.31 -15.45
N ARG A 78 0.93 14.01 -16.56
CA ARG A 78 0.43 13.56 -17.86
C ARG A 78 1.50 12.72 -18.52
N VAL A 79 1.11 11.53 -18.97
CA VAL A 79 1.92 10.62 -19.78
C VAL A 79 1.23 10.42 -21.13
N GLY A 80 1.95 9.98 -22.16
CA GLY A 80 1.38 9.79 -23.50
C GLY A 80 0.12 8.90 -23.51
N SER A 81 0.03 7.95 -22.56
CA SER A 81 -1.10 7.03 -22.40
C SER A 81 -2.25 7.56 -21.51
N GLY A 82 -2.08 8.71 -20.83
CA GLY A 82 -3.10 9.26 -19.94
C GLY A 82 -2.58 10.05 -18.75
N ILE A 83 -3.27 9.94 -17.60
CA ILE A 83 -2.93 10.64 -16.36
C ILE A 83 -2.55 9.61 -15.30
N GLN A 84 -1.41 9.84 -14.66
CA GLN A 84 -0.95 9.08 -13.52
C GLN A 84 -0.97 9.92 -12.26
N TYR A 85 -1.38 9.33 -11.15
CA TYR A 85 -1.31 9.93 -9.82
C TYR A 85 -0.18 9.27 -9.03
N PHE A 86 0.60 10.08 -8.30
CA PHE A 86 1.56 9.56 -7.34
C PHE A 86 0.83 9.26 -6.05
N LEU A 87 0.81 7.99 -5.68
CA LEU A 87 0.13 7.50 -4.47
C LEU A 87 1.16 6.81 -3.59
N THR A 88 1.12 7.12 -2.30
CA THR A 88 1.90 6.41 -1.28
C THR A 88 0.93 5.68 -0.37
N ARG A 89 1.37 4.55 0.18
CA ARG A 89 0.54 3.77 1.10
C ARG A 89 0.10 4.61 2.31
N GLU A 90 1.03 5.37 2.88
CA GLU A 90 0.76 6.30 3.99
C GLU A 90 -0.37 7.31 3.65
N SER A 91 -0.36 7.89 2.45
CA SER A 91 -1.39 8.86 2.05
C SER A 91 -2.78 8.24 1.88
N VAL A 92 -2.83 6.97 1.51
CA VAL A 92 -4.09 6.23 1.36
C VAL A 92 -4.61 5.76 2.72
N GLU A 93 -3.72 5.30 3.60
CA GLU A 93 -4.06 4.92 4.98
C GLU A 93 -4.54 6.12 5.81
N ASP A 94 -3.90 7.29 5.68
CA ASP A 94 -4.38 8.53 6.29
C ASP A 94 -5.78 8.92 5.80
N LEU A 95 -6.03 8.83 4.49
CA LEU A 95 -7.34 9.10 3.93
C LEU A 95 -8.40 8.12 4.46
N ALA A 96 -8.08 6.83 4.53
CA ALA A 96 -8.98 5.82 5.07
C ALA A 96 -9.31 6.09 6.55
N ALA A 97 -8.30 6.44 7.35
CA ALA A 97 -8.49 6.81 8.75
C ALA A 97 -9.38 8.06 8.92
N ARG A 98 -9.19 9.10 8.09
CA ARG A 98 -10.03 10.31 8.08
C ARG A 98 -11.49 10.02 7.73
N LEU A 99 -11.72 9.03 6.87
CA LEU A 99 -13.06 8.62 6.45
C LEU A 99 -13.68 7.54 7.37
N GLY A 100 -12.94 7.04 8.37
CA GLY A 100 -13.39 5.96 9.24
C GLY A 100 -13.56 4.62 8.52
N ILE A 101 -12.83 4.42 7.42
CA ILE A 101 -12.89 3.20 6.61
C ILE A 101 -11.88 2.23 7.17
N GLU A 102 -12.37 1.17 7.82
CA GLU A 102 -11.52 0.05 8.16
C GLU A 102 -11.22 -0.78 6.90
N PRO A 103 -9.98 -1.23 6.71
CA PRO A 103 -9.65 -2.11 5.60
C PRO A 103 -10.42 -3.44 5.75
N GLU A 104 -11.50 -3.62 4.98
CA GLU A 104 -12.17 -4.92 4.84
C GLU A 104 -11.19 -5.91 4.20
N GLY A 105 -10.61 -6.76 5.05
CA GLY A 105 -9.44 -7.58 4.71
C GLY A 105 -8.31 -7.51 5.74
N ALA A 106 -8.51 -6.87 6.90
CA ALA A 106 -7.66 -7.05 8.08
C ALA A 106 -7.77 -8.46 8.70
N GLU A 107 -7.63 -9.50 7.87
CA GLU A 107 -6.98 -10.71 8.36
C GLU A 107 -5.51 -10.32 8.58
N HIS A 108 -5.22 -10.04 9.84
CA HIS A 108 -3.88 -9.82 10.37
C HIS A 108 -2.87 -10.83 9.81
N LYS A 109 -1.93 -10.34 9.00
CA LYS A 109 -0.50 -10.34 9.37
C LYS A 109 0.18 -9.08 8.82
N ILE A 110 0.16 -8.02 9.62
CA ILE A 110 1.31 -7.12 9.65
C ILE A 110 2.41 -7.90 10.37
N THR A 111 3.16 -8.72 9.64
CA THR A 111 4.57 -8.86 9.96
C THR A 111 5.23 -7.68 9.28
N ILE A 112 5.75 -6.76 10.08
CA ILE A 112 6.63 -5.68 9.64
C ILE A 112 7.71 -6.36 8.78
N ALA A 113 7.64 -6.19 7.46
CA ALA A 113 8.70 -6.61 6.56
C ALA A 113 9.79 -5.55 6.67
N GLU A 114 10.56 -5.64 7.77
CA GLU A 114 11.89 -5.04 7.81
C GLU A 114 12.64 -5.54 6.58
N GLY A 115 13.22 -4.59 5.84
CA GLY A 115 13.85 -4.82 4.56
C GLY A 115 14.72 -6.07 4.59
N LYS A 116 14.40 -7.03 3.72
CA LYS A 116 15.14 -8.26 3.51
C LYS A 116 16.52 -7.92 2.94
N LYS A 117 17.45 -7.50 3.81
CA LYS A 117 18.88 -7.64 3.55
C LYS A 117 19.09 -9.14 3.37
N ARG A 118 19.39 -9.57 2.15
CA ARG A 118 19.81 -10.95 1.84
C ARG A 118 21.21 -11.17 2.43
N GLY A 119 21.34 -11.12 3.75
CA GLY A 119 22.47 -11.68 4.47
C GLY A 119 22.25 -13.18 4.51
N ARG A 120 23.27 -13.98 4.20
CA ARG A 120 23.23 -15.40 4.54
C ARG A 120 23.14 -15.46 6.07
N GLU A 121 22.10 -16.09 6.62
CA GLU A 121 21.98 -16.35 8.05
C GLU A 121 22.69 -17.67 8.38
N GLY A 122 23.43 -17.70 9.48
CA GLY A 122 24.13 -18.89 9.95
C GLY A 122 24.13 -18.96 11.47
N THR A 123 24.66 -20.04 12.01
CA THR A 123 24.73 -20.29 13.46
C THR A 123 26.17 -20.19 13.91
N CYS A 124 26.44 -19.42 14.97
CA CYS A 124 27.77 -19.28 15.53
C CYS A 124 28.34 -20.66 15.90
N GLU A 125 29.50 -21.04 15.35
CA GLU A 125 30.10 -22.36 15.60
C GLU A 125 30.56 -22.55 17.05
N VAL A 126 30.70 -21.45 17.82
CA VAL A 126 31.20 -21.49 19.22
C VAL A 126 30.06 -21.55 20.23
N CYS A 127 29.05 -20.70 20.09
CA CYS A 127 27.99 -20.56 21.10
C CYS A 127 26.59 -20.91 20.60
N GLY A 128 26.42 -21.28 19.33
CA GLY A 128 25.12 -21.68 18.79
C GLY A 128 24.13 -20.54 18.56
N VAL A 129 24.52 -19.28 18.81
CA VAL A 129 23.63 -18.13 18.60
C VAL A 129 23.54 -17.80 17.11
N GLU A 130 22.35 -17.45 16.65
CA GLU A 130 22.11 -16.99 15.29
C GLU A 130 22.94 -15.73 14.98
N THR A 131 23.65 -15.75 13.87
CA THR A 131 24.52 -14.65 13.44
C THR A 131 24.49 -14.52 11.92
N ASN A 132 24.54 -13.29 11.45
CA ASN A 132 24.67 -12.96 10.03
C ASN A 132 26.12 -12.64 9.64
N LYS A 133 27.07 -12.80 10.58
CA LYS A 133 28.49 -12.53 10.38
C LYS A 133 29.25 -13.80 10.05
N CYS A 134 29.86 -13.82 8.86
CA CYS A 134 30.66 -14.92 8.34
C CYS A 134 32.08 -14.44 8.06
N TYR A 135 33.06 -15.24 8.48
CA TYR A 135 34.49 -14.99 8.37
C TYR A 135 35.16 -16.14 7.62
N VAL A 136 36.28 -15.89 6.94
CA VAL A 136 37.08 -16.94 6.29
C VAL A 136 38.34 -17.17 7.11
N ARG A 137 38.56 -18.40 7.57
CA ARG A 137 39.81 -18.81 8.23
C ARG A 137 40.32 -20.10 7.61
N GLY A 138 41.57 -20.11 7.15
CA GLY A 138 42.20 -21.31 6.57
C GLY A 138 41.48 -21.89 5.35
N GLY A 139 40.80 -21.05 4.57
CA GLY A 139 40.01 -21.48 3.40
C GLY A 139 38.61 -22.02 3.73
N ARG A 140 38.20 -22.04 4.99
CA ARG A 140 36.85 -22.43 5.43
C ARG A 140 36.05 -21.22 5.88
N LEU A 141 34.75 -21.21 5.54
CA LEU A 141 33.78 -20.25 6.04
C LEU A 141 33.36 -20.64 7.47
N VAL A 142 33.44 -19.69 8.40
CA VAL A 142 33.11 -19.85 9.82
C VAL A 142 32.12 -18.75 10.22
N TRP A 143 31.09 -19.11 10.97
CA TRP A 143 30.09 -18.19 11.49
C TRP A 143 30.41 -17.87 12.94
N LEU A 144 30.55 -16.58 13.28
CA LEU A 144 30.85 -16.13 14.64
C LEU A 144 29.99 -14.91 14.99
N CYS A 145 29.45 -14.86 16.21
CA CYS A 145 28.82 -13.65 16.74
C CYS A 145 29.88 -12.69 17.28
N ASP A 146 29.52 -11.41 17.49
CA ASP A 146 30.47 -10.38 17.94
C ASP A 146 31.21 -10.73 19.24
N ARG A 147 30.51 -11.41 20.15
CA ARG A 147 31.09 -11.86 21.41
C ARG A 147 32.16 -12.94 21.18
N CYS A 148 31.82 -13.98 20.44
CA CYS A 148 32.74 -15.08 20.19
C CYS A 148 33.88 -14.68 19.24
N LEU A 149 33.67 -13.68 18.37
CA LEU A 149 34.73 -13.12 17.54
C LEU A 149 35.80 -12.42 18.39
N ALA A 150 35.39 -11.58 19.35
CA ALA A 150 36.33 -10.89 20.24
C ALA A 150 37.21 -11.87 21.04
N ASP A 151 36.61 -12.97 21.51
CA ASP A 151 37.34 -14.05 22.19
C ASP A 151 38.22 -14.87 21.24
N TRP A 152 37.87 -14.94 19.95
CA TRP A 152 38.64 -15.64 18.91
C TRP A 152 39.85 -14.87 18.42
N GLU A 153 39.77 -13.54 18.33
CA GLU A 153 40.88 -12.67 17.94
C GLU A 153 41.93 -12.51 19.05
N GLY A 154 41.58 -12.85 20.31
CA GLY A 154 42.45 -12.77 21.48
C GLY A 154 43.38 -13.97 21.72
N ASN A 155 43.45 -14.95 20.82
CA ASN A 155 44.32 -16.14 20.93
C ASN A 155 45.35 -16.22 19.78
N LEU A 156 45.88 -15.07 19.37
CA LEU A 156 47.00 -14.95 18.42
C LEU A 156 48.35 -15.19 19.11
#